data_AF-A0A6A2Y0R7-F1
#
_entry.id   AF-A0A6A2Y0R7-F1
#
_cell.length_a   1.000
_cell.length_b   1.000
_cell.length_c   1.000
_cell.angle_alpha   90.00
_cell.angle_beta   90.00
_cell.angle_gamma   90.00
#
_symmetry.space_group_name_H-M   'P 1'
#
loop_
_entity.id
_entity.type
_entity.pdbx_description
1 polymer ?
#
loop_
_entity_poly.entity_id
_entity_poly.type
_entity_poly.pdbx_seq_one_letter_code
_entity_poly.pdbx_strand_id
1 'polypeptide(L)'
;MIVSWAPQEQVLTHRAVGGFLTHGGWNKILESTHTGVPMICWPVISDQQVNSRFVSEVWRVGLDMKDRCERRVVEKMVRDLMEVKIDEIMKVMHGVAEQARKSVEEGGSSYRNLYLLTQDIRSSLL
;
A
#
# COMPACT_ATOMS: atom_id res chain seq x y z
N MET A 1 -12.56 -20.05 -1.06
CA MET A 1 -13.18 -19.58 0.20
C MET A 1 -13.43 -18.09 0.06
N ILE A 2 -14.61 -17.60 0.47
CA ILE A 2 -14.95 -16.18 0.54
C ILE A 2 -15.35 -15.93 2.00
N VAL A 3 -14.75 -14.92 2.64
CA VAL A 3 -14.96 -14.60 4.07
C VAL A 3 -15.35 -13.14 4.23
N SER A 4 -16.15 -12.83 5.25
CA SER A 4 -16.53 -11.45 5.59
C SER A 4 -15.37 -10.66 6.22
N TRP A 5 -14.42 -11.36 6.83
CA TRP A 5 -13.21 -10.78 7.41
C TRP A 5 -12.05 -11.77 7.26
N ALA A 6 -10.88 -11.23 6.95
CA ALA A 6 -9.62 -11.97 6.86
C ALA A 6 -8.55 -11.25 7.69
N PRO A 7 -7.57 -11.98 8.25
CA PRO A 7 -6.42 -11.40 8.93
C PRO A 7 -5.49 -10.75 7.89
N GLN A 8 -5.89 -9.60 7.36
CA GLN A 8 -5.31 -9.03 6.15
C GLN A 8 -3.81 -8.79 6.24
N GLU A 9 -3.31 -8.34 7.40
CA GLU A 9 -1.87 -8.19 7.65
C GLU A 9 -1.12 -9.50 7.41
N GLN A 10 -1.58 -10.60 8.02
CA GLN A 10 -0.98 -11.93 7.85
C GLN A 10 -1.09 -12.43 6.40
N VAL A 11 -2.20 -12.14 5.73
CA VAL A 11 -2.37 -12.47 4.31
C VAL A 11 -1.35 -11.73 3.46
N LEU A 12 -1.17 -10.41 3.68
CA LEU A 12 -0.24 -9.58 2.91
C LEU A 12 1.23 -9.90 3.18
N THR A 13 1.58 -10.47 4.34
CA THR A 13 2.93 -10.98 4.61
C THR A 13 3.19 -12.34 3.97
N HIS A 14 2.15 -13.05 3.52
CA HIS A 14 2.32 -14.40 3.00
C HIS A 14 2.90 -14.39 1.58
N ARG A 15 4.02 -15.11 1.39
CA ARG A 15 4.78 -15.18 0.12
C ARG A 15 3.99 -15.59 -1.14
N ALA A 16 2.83 -16.21 -0.97
CA ALA A 16 1.97 -16.61 -2.09
C ALA A 16 1.06 -15.48 -2.60
N VAL A 17 0.98 -14.35 -1.90
CA VAL A 17 0.21 -13.19 -2.33
C VAL A 17 1.04 -12.36 -3.30
N GLY A 18 0.60 -12.31 -4.56
CA GLY A 18 1.27 -11.54 -5.62
C GLY A 18 0.64 -10.19 -5.94
N GLY A 19 -0.54 -9.88 -5.37
CA GLY A 19 -1.22 -8.61 -5.63
C GLY A 19 -2.40 -8.38 -4.69
N PHE A 20 -2.74 -7.10 -4.47
CA PHE A 20 -3.81 -6.68 -3.57
C PHE A 20 -4.81 -5.74 -4.25
N LEU A 21 -6.04 -6.22 -4.46
CA LEU A 21 -7.16 -5.37 -4.85
C LEU A 21 -7.72 -4.66 -3.61
N THR A 22 -7.64 -3.34 -3.59
CA THR A 22 -7.96 -2.51 -2.42
C THR A 22 -8.76 -1.28 -2.83
N HIS A 23 -9.52 -0.71 -1.90
CA HIS A 23 -10.20 0.57 -2.13
C HIS A 23 -9.26 1.78 -1.98
N GLY A 24 -7.97 1.59 -1.70
CA GLY A 24 -7.00 2.69 -1.59
C GLY A 24 -7.09 3.50 -0.29
N GLY A 25 -7.71 2.95 0.76
CA GLY A 25 -7.67 3.55 2.10
C GLY A 25 -6.25 3.60 2.65
N TRP A 26 -5.92 4.66 3.37
CA TRP A 26 -4.53 4.94 3.79
C TRP A 26 -3.87 3.77 4.55
N ASN A 27 -4.56 3.18 5.53
CA ASN A 27 -4.04 2.02 6.26
C ASN A 27 -3.73 0.83 5.35
N LYS A 28 -4.55 0.61 4.32
CA LYS A 28 -4.38 -0.50 3.37
C LYS A 28 -3.17 -0.28 2.47
N ILE A 29 -2.90 0.97 2.09
CA ILE A 29 -1.69 1.35 1.38
C ILE A 29 -0.46 1.17 2.26
N LEU A 30 -0.52 1.57 3.54
CA LEU A 30 0.59 1.36 4.47
C LEU A 30 0.89 -0.12 4.68
N GLU A 31 -0.13 -0.96 4.90
CA GLU A 31 0.02 -2.42 5.02
C GLU A 31 0.68 -2.99 3.75
N SER A 32 0.20 -2.61 2.57
CA SER A 32 0.75 -3.11 1.28
C SER A 32 2.17 -2.64 1.02
N THR A 33 2.46 -1.34 1.25
CA THR A 33 3.79 -0.75 1.07
C THR A 33 4.79 -1.36 2.03
N HIS A 34 4.42 -1.58 3.29
CA HIS A 34 5.29 -2.25 4.26
C HIS A 34 5.62 -3.69 3.86
N THR A 35 4.63 -4.47 3.39
CA THR A 35 4.85 -5.88 3.02
C THR A 35 5.39 -6.09 1.60
N GLY A 36 5.45 -5.06 0.76
CA GLY A 36 5.97 -5.18 -0.60
C GLY A 36 4.98 -5.79 -1.60
N VAL A 37 3.67 -5.80 -1.30
CA VAL A 37 2.64 -6.32 -2.20
C VAL A 37 2.11 -5.22 -3.15
N PRO A 38 2.11 -5.42 -4.47
CA PRO A 38 1.65 -4.41 -5.42
C PRO A 38 0.12 -4.36 -5.47
N MET A 39 -0.44 -3.20 -5.82
CA MET A 39 -1.87 -2.92 -5.64
C MET A 39 -2.65 -2.74 -6.95
N ILE A 40 -3.93 -3.12 -6.93
CA ILE A 40 -4.96 -2.55 -7.82
C ILE A 40 -5.88 -1.74 -6.93
N CYS A 41 -6.01 -0.45 -7.19
CA CYS A 41 -6.86 0.45 -6.42
C CYS A 41 -8.21 0.63 -7.11
N TRP A 42 -9.29 0.40 -6.36
CA TRP A 42 -10.68 0.66 -6.73
C TRP A 42 -11.31 1.65 -5.74
N PRO A 43 -10.99 2.96 -5.85
CA PRO A 43 -11.41 3.96 -4.88
C PRO A 43 -12.94 4.13 -4.85
N VAL A 44 -13.48 4.36 -3.65
CA VAL A 44 -14.93 4.49 -3.43
C VAL A 44 -15.27 5.88 -2.86
N ILE A 45 -14.59 6.34 -1.82
CA ILE A 45 -14.93 7.58 -1.08
C ILE A 45 -13.71 8.36 -0.57
N SER A 46 -13.95 9.61 -0.15
CA SER A 46 -13.00 10.43 0.61
C SER A 46 -11.67 10.68 -0.13
N ASP A 47 -10.54 10.38 0.50
CA ASP A 47 -9.18 10.55 0.00
C ASP A 47 -8.73 9.42 -0.94
N GLN A 48 -9.54 8.37 -1.11
CA GLN A 48 -9.16 7.15 -1.83
C GLN A 48 -8.81 7.42 -3.29
N GLN A 49 -9.49 8.35 -3.95
CA GLN A 49 -9.17 8.74 -5.34
C GLN A 49 -7.79 9.38 -5.44
N VAL A 50 -7.42 10.22 -4.47
CA VAL A 50 -6.09 10.84 -4.41
C VAL A 50 -5.05 9.77 -4.14
N ASN A 51 -5.29 8.92 -3.14
CA ASN A 51 -4.42 7.81 -2.78
C ASN A 51 -4.18 6.84 -3.95
N SER A 52 -5.24 6.47 -4.68
CA SER A 52 -5.17 5.63 -5.88
C SER A 52 -4.24 6.23 -6.94
N ARG A 53 -4.35 7.55 -7.17
CA ARG A 53 -3.49 8.28 -8.10
C ARG A 53 -2.04 8.35 -7.64
N PHE A 54 -1.78 8.48 -6.33
CA PHE A 54 -0.42 8.39 -5.80
C PHE A 54 0.18 7.00 -6.04
N VAL A 55 -0.60 5.94 -5.80
CA VAL A 55 -0.19 4.56 -6.06
C VAL A 55 0.17 4.34 -7.52
N SER A 56 -0.65 4.81 -8.47
CA SER A 56 -0.44 4.54 -9.90
C SER A 56 0.54 5.50 -10.58
N GLU A 57 0.45 6.80 -10.31
CA GLU A 57 1.18 7.82 -11.09
C GLU A 57 2.44 8.32 -10.40
N VAL A 58 2.46 8.37 -9.06
CA VAL A 58 3.55 9.00 -8.29
C VAL A 58 4.54 7.94 -7.82
N TRP A 59 4.08 6.99 -7.00
CA TRP A 59 4.92 5.91 -6.49
C TRP A 59 5.06 4.76 -7.47
N ARG A 60 4.11 4.61 -8.42
CA ARG A 60 4.14 3.58 -9.47
C ARG A 60 4.25 2.16 -8.89
N VAL A 61 3.58 1.92 -7.76
CA VAL A 61 3.54 0.65 -7.02
C VAL A 61 2.24 -0.14 -7.24
N GLY A 62 1.41 0.30 -8.18
CA GLY A 62 0.14 -0.34 -8.48
C GLY A 62 -0.60 0.29 -9.66
N LEU A 63 -1.86 -0.11 -9.83
CA LEU A 63 -2.74 0.33 -10.91
C LEU A 63 -3.98 1.02 -10.33
N ASP A 64 -4.44 2.08 -10.99
CA ASP A 64 -5.69 2.77 -10.66
C ASP A 64 -6.82 2.27 -11.58
N MET A 65 -7.77 1.53 -11.00
CA MET A 65 -8.97 1.06 -11.71
C MET A 65 -10.05 2.15 -11.79
N LYS A 66 -9.87 3.29 -11.10
CA LYS A 66 -10.81 4.41 -11.02
C LYS A 66 -12.16 3.94 -10.48
N ASP A 67 -13.25 4.38 -11.07
CA ASP A 67 -14.63 4.03 -10.73
C ASP A 67 -15.18 2.84 -11.56
N ARG A 68 -14.33 2.09 -12.26
CA ARG A 68 -14.75 1.02 -13.18
C ARG A 68 -14.66 -0.36 -12.54
N CYS A 69 -15.77 -1.08 -12.43
CA CYS A 69 -15.79 -2.47 -11.93
C CYS A 69 -16.39 -3.47 -12.94
N GLU A 70 -16.35 -3.12 -14.23
CA GLU A 70 -16.80 -4.03 -15.28
C GLU A 70 -15.88 -5.25 -15.36
N ARG A 71 -16.45 -6.44 -15.57
CA ARG A 71 -15.72 -7.71 -15.64
C ARG A 71 -14.46 -7.65 -16.51
N ARG A 72 -14.57 -7.06 -17.71
CA ARG A 72 -13.45 -6.95 -18.65
C ARG A 72 -12.34 -6.03 -18.15
N VAL A 73 -12.70 -4.98 -17.42
CA VAL A 73 -11.73 -4.07 -16.79
C VAL A 73 -11.01 -4.79 -15.66
N VAL A 74 -11.75 -5.46 -14.76
CA VAL A 74 -11.16 -6.23 -13.65
C VAL A 74 -10.22 -7.31 -14.17
N GLU A 75 -10.65 -8.10 -15.16
CA GLU A 75 -9.82 -9.12 -15.78
C GLU A 75 -8.53 -8.54 -16.36
N LYS A 76 -8.63 -7.44 -17.11
CA LYS A 76 -7.47 -6.76 -17.69
C LYS A 76 -6.52 -6.26 -16.61
N MET A 77 -7.03 -5.62 -15.54
CA MET A 77 -6.18 -5.06 -14.49
C MET A 77 -5.46 -6.15 -13.69
N VAL A 78 -6.14 -7.27 -13.41
CA VAL A 78 -5.50 -8.43 -12.77
C VAL A 78 -4.40 -8.99 -13.67
N ARG A 79 -4.66 -9.18 -14.97
CA ARG A 79 -3.65 -9.63 -15.93
C ARG A 79 -2.48 -8.65 -16.04
N ASP A 80 -2.78 -7.37 -16.13
CA ASP A 80 -1.76 -6.32 -16.22
C ASP A 80 -0.85 -6.35 -14.98
N LEU A 81 -1.41 -6.47 -13.77
CA LEU A 81 -0.63 -6.50 -12.54
C LEU A 81 0.20 -7.79 -12.43
N MET A 82 -0.40 -8.95 -12.72
CA MET A 82 0.17 -10.26 -12.41
C MET A 82 1.07 -10.84 -13.50
N GLU A 83 0.92 -10.39 -14.76
CA GLU A 83 1.63 -10.97 -15.91
C GLU A 83 2.40 -9.92 -16.71
N VAL A 84 1.79 -8.75 -16.97
CA VAL A 84 2.34 -7.80 -17.96
C VAL A 84 3.29 -6.78 -17.34
N LYS A 85 2.96 -6.24 -16.18
CA LYS A 85 3.66 -5.12 -15.53
C LYS A 85 4.33 -5.51 -14.21
N ILE A 86 4.26 -6.78 -13.82
CA ILE A 86 4.72 -7.25 -12.51
C ILE A 86 6.19 -6.87 -12.25
N ASP A 87 7.07 -7.06 -13.23
CA ASP A 87 8.50 -6.78 -13.06
C ASP A 87 8.79 -5.29 -12.85
N GLU A 88 8.11 -4.41 -13.61
CA GLU A 88 8.26 -2.96 -13.47
C GLU A 88 7.75 -2.48 -12.11
N ILE A 89 6.56 -2.92 -11.73
CA ILE A 89 5.91 -2.49 -10.48
C ILE A 89 6.70 -3.05 -9.28
N MET A 90 7.08 -4.33 -9.30
CA MET A 90 7.83 -4.95 -8.20
C MET A 90 9.21 -4.34 -8.01
N LYS A 91 9.89 -3.94 -9.10
CA LYS A 91 11.17 -3.23 -9.01
C LYS A 91 11.06 -1.95 -8.17
N VAL A 92 10.00 -1.17 -8.36
CA VAL A 92 9.76 0.05 -7.57
C VAL A 92 9.26 -0.30 -6.18
N MET A 93 8.35 -1.27 -6.08
CA MET A 93 7.72 -1.69 -4.84
C MET A 93 8.72 -2.17 -3.79
N HIS A 94 9.73 -2.95 -4.20
CA HIS A 94 10.79 -3.38 -3.28
C HIS A 94 11.54 -2.20 -2.64
N GLY A 95 11.83 -1.16 -3.42
CA GLY A 95 12.47 0.06 -2.93
C GLY A 95 11.59 0.82 -1.95
N VAL A 96 10.30 0.98 -2.27
CA VAL A 96 9.32 1.63 -1.39
C VAL A 96 9.15 0.85 -0.09
N ALA A 97 9.03 -0.47 -0.16
CA ALA A 97 8.87 -1.32 1.02
C ALA A 97 10.09 -1.29 1.94
N GLU A 98 11.28 -1.30 1.35
CA GLU A 98 12.53 -1.17 2.09
C GLU A 98 12.65 0.19 2.79
N GLN A 99 12.30 1.28 2.10
CA GLN A 99 12.27 2.62 2.69
C GLN A 99 11.23 2.74 3.81
N ALA A 100 10.04 2.17 3.61
CA ALA A 100 8.98 2.16 4.62
C ALA A 100 9.45 1.46 5.90
N ARG A 101 10.03 0.26 5.79
CA ARG A 101 10.60 -0.49 6.93
C ARG A 101 11.72 0.30 7.63
N LYS A 102 12.71 0.78 6.88
CA LYS A 102 13.82 1.56 7.43
C LYS A 102 13.39 2.85 8.13
N SER A 103 12.29 3.48 7.69
CA SER A 103 11.83 4.73 8.32
C SER A 103 11.36 4.54 9.76
N VAL A 104 10.85 3.35 10.10
CA VAL A 104 10.30 3.03 11.43
C VAL A 104 11.25 2.23 12.31
N GLU A 105 12.31 1.65 11.75
CA GLU A 105 13.40 1.01 12.50
C GLU A 105 14.15 2.01 13.39
N GLU A 106 14.89 1.50 14.38
CA GLU A 106 15.70 2.34 15.28
C GLU A 106 16.69 3.20 14.48
N GLY A 107 16.68 4.51 14.74
CA GLY A 107 17.47 5.49 13.98
C GLY A 107 16.82 5.99 12.68
N GLY A 108 15.69 5.40 12.27
CA GLY A 108 14.89 5.84 11.13
C GLY A 108 14.23 7.21 11.34
N SER A 109 13.78 7.83 10.23
CA SER A 109 13.19 9.17 10.25
C SER A 109 11.88 9.23 11.05
N SER A 110 10.95 8.29 10.82
CA SER A 110 9.68 8.20 11.54
C SER A 110 9.90 7.81 13.00
N TYR A 111 10.85 6.91 13.28
CA TYR A 111 11.28 6.58 14.65
C TYR A 111 11.74 7.83 15.41
N ARG A 112 12.62 8.63 14.80
CA ARG A 112 13.11 9.88 15.40
C ARG A 112 12.01 10.92 15.57
N ASN A 113 11.11 11.06 14.60
CA ASN A 113 9.98 11.98 14.69
C ASN A 113 9.04 11.61 15.84
N LEU A 114 8.76 10.32 16.02
CA LEU A 114 7.97 9.84 17.15
C LEU A 114 8.68 10.14 18.48
N TYR A 115 9.99 9.88 18.56
CA TYR A 115 10.77 10.23 19.74
C TYR A 115 10.69 11.74 20.06
N LEU A 116 10.89 12.61 19.07
CA LEU A 116 10.80 14.06 19.24
C LEU A 116 9.40 14.49 19.71
N LEU A 117 8.34 13.91 19.13
CA LEU A 117 6.96 14.16 19.56
C LEU A 117 6.76 13.77 21.04
N THR A 118 7.31 12.63 21.50
CA THR A 118 7.20 12.25 22.91
C THR A 118 7.94 13.21 23.84
N GLN A 119 9.06 13.78 23.41
CA GLN A 119 9.79 14.79 24.20
C GLN A 119 9.01 16.10 24.29
N ASP A 120 8.43 16.55 23.17
CA ASP A 120 7.62 17.76 23.10
C ASP A 120 6.41 17.68 24.04
N ILE A 121 5.66 16.57 23.98
CA ILE A 121 4.52 16.31 24.88
C ILE A 121 4.97 16.31 26.34
N ARG A 122 6.10 15.69 26.67
CA ARG A 122 6.63 15.66 28.05
C ARG A 122 7.02 17.04 28.55
N SER A 123 7.65 17.85 27.70
CA SER A 123 8.06 19.21 28.05
C SER A 123 6.87 20.17 28.22
N SER A 124 5.74 19.87 27.59
CA SER A 124 4.50 20.64 27.71
C SER A 124 3.69 20.33 28.97
N LEU A 125 4.08 19.31 29.73
CA LEU A 125 3.43 18.88 30.99
C LEU A 125 4.16 19.39 32.25
N LEU A 126 5.29 20.08 32.09
CA LEU A 126 6.06 20.76 33.13
C LEU A 126 5.91 22.27 32.97
#